data_AF-A0A4V5TRT8-F1
#
_entry.id   AF-A0A4V5TRT8-F1
#
_cell.length_a   1.000
_cell.length_b   1.000
_cell.length_c   1.000
_cell.angle_alpha   90.00
_cell.angle_beta   90.00
_cell.angle_gamma   90.00
#
_symmetry.space_group_name_H-M   'P 1'
#
loop_
_entity.id
_entity.type
_entity.pdbx_description
1 polymer ?
#
loop_
_entity_poly.entity_id
_entity_poly.type
_entity_poly.pdbx_seq_one_letter_code
_entity_poly.pdbx_strand_id
1 'polypeptide(L)'
;SDSNFLKPVKVRYPNGRIEIHQLKSGQQLKITEAGAIIDLNPNGANVSEHDLLYITQAQLDEGKTGVVINQGQHAFVEKASGKNPRFLGPLYKKYSGDSFGDWAVIARSSDYLYGQIENKLSDKQKQLITLTSKPVSKDVLDNYVNNDAKARADFYDRLSDV
;
A
#
# COMPACT_ATOMS: atom_id res chain seq x y z
N SER A 1 21.56 -3.78 10.55
CA SER A 1 20.35 -3.36 9.81
C SER A 1 20.02 -4.48 8.84
N ASP A 2 18.84 -5.08 8.76
CA ASP A 2 17.51 -4.68 9.18
C ASP A 2 16.94 -5.66 10.21
N SER A 3 16.52 -5.14 11.35
CA SER A 3 15.53 -5.80 12.19
C SER A 3 14.33 -6.13 11.32
N ASN A 4 13.96 -7.40 11.23
CA ASN A 4 12.71 -7.83 10.60
C ASN A 4 11.55 -7.14 11.32
N PHE A 5 11.16 -5.95 10.85
CA PHE A 5 10.07 -5.17 11.42
C PHE A 5 8.78 -5.96 11.16
N LEU A 6 8.38 -6.71 12.18
CA LEU A 6 7.12 -7.41 12.25
C LEU A 6 6.18 -6.51 13.04
N LYS A 7 5.04 -6.14 12.44
CA LYS A 7 3.97 -5.48 13.20
C LYS A 7 2.65 -6.21 13.02
N PRO A 8 1.86 -6.34 14.10
CA PRO A 8 0.53 -6.90 14.01
C PRO A 8 -0.41 -5.91 13.31
N VAL A 9 -1.27 -6.43 12.46
CA VAL A 9 -2.45 -5.75 11.92
C VAL A 9 -3.64 -6.62 12.27
N LYS A 10 -4.63 -6.05 12.96
CA LYS A 10 -5.86 -6.75 13.31
C LYS A 10 -6.96 -6.36 12.33
N VAL A 11 -7.70 -7.34 11.85
CA VAL A 11 -8.85 -7.16 10.96
C VAL A 11 -10.08 -7.73 11.64
N ARG A 12 -11.10 -6.90 11.82
CA ARG A 12 -12.42 -7.28 12.32
C ARG A 12 -13.41 -7.23 11.17
N TYR A 13 -13.97 -8.37 10.80
CA TYR A 13 -14.92 -8.49 9.70
C TYR A 13 -16.37 -8.22 10.16
N PRO A 14 -17.29 -7.85 9.25
CA PRO A 14 -18.69 -7.59 9.59
C PRO A 14 -19.42 -8.78 10.21
N ASN A 15 -19.01 -10.00 9.87
CA ASN A 15 -19.58 -11.23 10.41
C ASN A 15 -19.07 -11.57 11.83
N GLY A 16 -18.29 -10.69 12.46
CA GLY A 16 -17.71 -10.89 13.78
C GLY A 16 -16.40 -11.70 13.79
N ARG A 17 -15.92 -12.20 12.64
CA ARG A 17 -14.61 -12.85 12.55
C ARG A 17 -13.50 -11.83 12.85
N ILE A 18 -12.49 -12.26 13.59
CA ILE A 18 -11.30 -11.47 13.90
C ILE A 18 -10.06 -12.22 13.45
N GLU A 19 -9.18 -11.54 12.71
CA GLU A 19 -7.88 -12.05 12.28
C GLU A 19 -6.76 -11.11 12.73
N ILE A 20 -5.60 -11.68 13.11
CA ILE A 20 -4.40 -10.92 13.44
C ILE A 20 -3.30 -11.38 12.49
N HIS A 21 -2.82 -10.47 11.65
CA HIS A 21 -1.77 -10.72 10.67
C HIS A 21 -0.47 -10.09 11.15
N GLN A 22 0.61 -10.87 11.09
CA GLN A 22 1.96 -10.37 11.35
C GLN A 22 2.59 -9.98 10.03
N LEU A 23 2.62 -8.69 9.73
CA LEU A 23 3.19 -8.19 8.47
C LEU A 23 4.68 -7.88 8.65
N LYS A 24 5.49 -8.28 7.65
CA LYS A 24 6.88 -7.84 7.51
C LYS A 24 6.99 -6.69 6.51
N SER A 25 8.09 -5.95 6.57
CA SER A 25 8.41 -4.94 5.56
C SER A 25 8.34 -5.53 4.14
N GLY A 26 7.58 -4.88 3.26
CA GLY A 26 7.34 -5.32 1.88
C GLY A 26 6.25 -6.38 1.70
N GLN A 27 5.68 -6.93 2.78
CA GLN A 27 4.45 -7.73 2.68
C GLN A 27 3.22 -6.84 2.63
N GLN A 28 2.23 -7.28 1.84
CA GLN A 28 0.94 -6.62 1.70
C GLN A 28 -0.17 -7.54 2.18
N LEU A 29 -1.03 -7.04 3.05
CA LEU A 29 -2.33 -7.62 3.36
C LEU A 29 -3.36 -7.05 2.37
N LYS A 30 -4.10 -7.92 1.69
CA LYS A 30 -5.20 -7.51 0.82
C LYS A 30 -6.52 -7.64 1.58
N ILE A 31 -7.28 -6.56 1.61
CA ILE A 31 -8.58 -6.47 2.27
C ILE A 31 -9.65 -6.48 1.20
N THR A 32 -10.68 -7.30 1.37
CA THR A 32 -11.67 -7.55 0.31
C THR A 32 -13.11 -7.44 0.77
N GLU A 33 -13.34 -7.19 2.05
CA GLU A 33 -14.67 -7.15 2.64
C GLU A 33 -15.01 -5.74 3.13
N ALA A 34 -16.10 -5.17 2.60
CA ALA A 34 -16.63 -3.90 3.08
C ALA A 34 -17.18 -4.07 4.49
N GLY A 35 -17.08 -3.02 5.30
CA GLY A 35 -17.38 -3.05 6.73
C GLY A 35 -16.29 -3.71 7.58
N ALA A 36 -15.15 -4.10 7.01
CA ALA A 36 -14.01 -4.50 7.82
C ALA A 36 -13.44 -3.28 8.58
N ILE A 37 -13.08 -3.46 9.86
CA ILE A 37 -12.31 -2.50 10.64
C ILE A 37 -10.89 -3.03 10.76
N ILE A 38 -9.94 -2.24 10.29
CA ILE A 38 -8.51 -2.53 10.37
C ILE A 38 -7.93 -1.71 11.48
N ASP A 39 -7.15 -2.36 12.33
CA ASP A 39 -6.41 -1.74 13.40
C ASP A 39 -4.92 -1.96 13.17
N LEU A 40 -4.23 -0.86 12.88
CA LEU A 40 -2.80 -0.82 12.61
C LEU A 40 -1.98 -0.68 13.91
N ASN A 41 -2.62 -0.45 15.06
CA ASN A 41 -1.95 -0.48 16.36
C ASN A 41 -2.75 -1.31 17.37
N PRO A 42 -2.88 -2.63 17.14
CA PRO A 42 -3.77 -3.47 17.94
C PRO A 42 -3.27 -3.76 19.36
N ASN A 43 -2.05 -3.34 19.68
CA ASN A 43 -1.47 -3.46 21.02
C ASN A 43 -1.58 -2.15 21.82
N GLY A 44 -2.28 -1.13 21.31
CA GLY A 44 -2.58 0.08 22.06
C GLY A 44 -3.26 -0.26 23.39
N ALA A 45 -2.88 0.41 24.47
CA ALA A 45 -3.43 0.14 25.79
C ALA A 45 -4.85 0.71 25.95
N ASN A 46 -5.21 1.71 25.15
CA ASN A 46 -6.48 2.43 25.20
C ASN A 46 -7.03 2.62 23.79
N VAL A 47 -8.36 2.74 23.65
CA VAL A 47 -9.07 2.97 22.36
C VAL A 47 -8.44 4.11 21.54
N SER A 48 -8.00 5.19 22.19
CA SER A 48 -7.36 6.35 21.54
C SER A 48 -5.98 6.07 20.94
N GLU A 49 -5.33 4.99 21.35
CA GLU A 49 -4.03 4.56 20.81
C GLU A 49 -4.18 3.65 19.59
N HIS A 50 -5.37 3.10 19.35
CA HIS A 50 -5.63 2.30 18.17
C HIS A 50 -5.64 3.17 16.91
N ASP A 51 -5.08 2.63 15.83
CA ASP A 51 -5.06 3.29 14.52
C ASP A 51 -6.06 2.58 13.61
N LEU A 52 -7.32 3.01 13.75
CA LEU A 52 -8.49 2.36 13.15
C LEU A 52 -8.80 2.93 11.78
N LEU A 53 -9.16 2.04 10.86
CA LEU A 53 -9.62 2.35 9.51
C LEU A 53 -10.80 1.47 9.13
N TYR A 54 -11.88 2.10 8.70
CA TYR A 54 -13.08 1.42 8.25
C TYR A 54 -13.10 1.29 6.73
N ILE A 55 -13.33 0.08 6.24
CA ILE A 55 -13.29 -0.22 4.81
C ILE A 55 -14.68 -0.09 4.22
N THR A 56 -14.89 0.91 3.38
CA THR A 56 -16.15 1.09 2.64
C THR A 56 -16.16 0.28 1.35
N GLN A 57 -17.35 0.03 0.80
CA GLN A 57 -17.47 -0.59 -0.52
C GLN A 57 -16.84 0.29 -1.62
N ALA A 58 -17.07 1.61 -1.57
CA ALA A 58 -16.49 2.54 -2.54
C ALA A 58 -14.95 2.51 -2.56
N GLN A 59 -14.32 2.39 -1.39
CA GLN A 59 -12.86 2.20 -1.29
C GLN A 59 -12.40 0.92 -2.02
N LEU A 60 -13.15 -0.19 -1.88
CA LEU A 60 -12.84 -1.44 -2.54
C LEU A 60 -13.05 -1.37 -4.05
N ASP A 61 -14.13 -0.74 -4.50
CA ASP A 61 -14.46 -0.56 -5.93
C ASP A 61 -13.36 0.22 -6.67
N GLU A 62 -12.72 1.17 -5.99
CA GLU A 62 -11.57 1.93 -6.50
C GLU A 62 -10.22 1.21 -6.35
N GLY A 63 -10.18 0.01 -5.78
CA GLY A 63 -8.96 -0.78 -5.65
C GLY A 63 -8.00 -0.33 -4.54
N LYS A 64 -8.49 0.46 -3.56
CA LYS A 64 -7.74 0.91 -2.38
C LYS A 64 -7.74 -0.16 -1.28
N THR A 65 -7.23 -1.35 -1.62
CA THR A 65 -7.46 -2.59 -0.85
C THR A 65 -6.25 -3.09 -0.07
N GLY A 66 -5.10 -2.39 -0.12
CA GLY A 66 -3.85 -2.92 0.42
C GLY A 66 -3.42 -2.25 1.72
N VAL A 67 -2.93 -3.04 2.68
CA VAL A 67 -2.17 -2.56 3.85
C VAL A 67 -0.76 -3.13 3.76
N VAL A 68 0.26 -2.27 3.87
CA VAL A 68 1.68 -2.66 3.83
C VAL A 68 2.43 -2.15 5.04
N ILE A 69 3.60 -2.73 5.29
CA ILE A 69 4.62 -2.15 6.17
C ILE A 69 5.80 -1.71 5.33
N ASN A 70 6.25 -0.47 5.56
CA ASN A 70 7.48 0.05 5.00
C ASN A 70 8.28 0.74 6.12
N GLN A 71 9.52 0.30 6.34
CA GLN A 71 10.41 0.86 7.37
C GLN A 71 9.78 0.97 8.78
N GLY A 72 8.93 0.00 9.14
CA GLY A 72 8.26 -0.04 10.45
C GLY A 72 7.01 0.83 10.57
N GLN A 73 6.59 1.50 9.49
CA GLN A 73 5.33 2.25 9.42
C GLN A 73 4.30 1.50 8.59
N HIS A 74 3.03 1.58 9.02
CA HIS A 74 1.90 1.09 8.22
C HIS A 74 1.56 2.10 7.14
N ALA A 75 1.18 1.61 5.97
CA ALA A 75 0.63 2.43 4.91
C ALA A 75 -0.50 1.69 4.21
N PHE A 76 -1.47 2.44 3.72
CA PHE A 76 -2.44 1.92 2.78
C PHE A 76 -1.93 2.12 1.38
N VAL A 77 -2.29 1.19 0.49
CA VAL A 77 -1.89 1.24 -0.89
C VAL A 77 -3.06 0.92 -1.81
N GLU A 78 -3.09 1.59 -2.95
CA GLU A 78 -3.94 1.24 -4.07
C GLU A 78 -3.15 0.55 -5.16
N LYS A 79 -3.85 -0.25 -5.98
CA LYS A 79 -3.24 -0.89 -7.13
C LYS A 79 -2.64 0.18 -8.04
N ALA A 80 -1.40 -0.02 -8.44
CA ALA A 80 -0.72 0.81 -9.41
C ALA A 80 -0.24 -0.04 -10.58
N SER A 81 0.03 0.63 -11.70
CA SER A 81 0.67 0.05 -12.87
C SER A 81 1.75 1.00 -13.36
N GLY A 82 2.69 0.48 -14.15
CA GLY A 82 3.80 1.24 -14.70
C GLY A 82 5.13 0.81 -14.10
N LYS A 83 6.11 1.73 -14.15
CA LYS A 83 7.50 1.44 -13.79
C LYS A 83 7.95 2.37 -12.66
N ASN A 84 8.66 1.81 -11.69
CA ASN A 84 9.17 2.52 -10.53
C ASN A 84 10.45 3.26 -10.94
N PRO A 85 10.44 4.61 -11.06
CA PRO A 85 11.58 5.38 -11.53
C PRO A 85 12.80 5.24 -10.61
N ARG A 86 12.58 4.96 -9.31
CA ARG A 86 13.66 4.77 -8.33
C ARG A 86 14.52 3.54 -8.63
N PHE A 87 13.91 2.46 -9.13
CA PHE A 87 14.64 1.26 -9.56
C PHE A 87 15.06 1.35 -11.02
N LEU A 88 14.22 1.95 -11.87
CA LEU A 88 14.48 2.06 -13.30
C LEU A 88 15.66 2.97 -13.62
N GLY A 89 15.76 4.14 -12.99
CA GLY A 89 16.78 5.14 -13.31
C GLY A 89 18.21 4.61 -13.24
N PRO A 90 18.64 4.00 -12.12
CA PRO A 90 19.97 3.39 -12.01
C PRO A 90 20.22 2.26 -13.03
N LEU A 91 19.20 1.45 -13.34
CA LEU A 91 19.31 0.37 -14.32
C LEU A 91 19.41 0.92 -15.75
N TYR A 92 18.68 1.98 -16.08
CA TYR A 92 18.78 2.66 -17.36
C TYR A 92 20.17 3.22 -17.58
N LYS A 93 20.74 3.94 -16.61
CA LYS A 93 22.12 4.46 -16.71
C LYS A 93 23.14 3.35 -16.93
N LYS A 94 22.94 2.19 -16.30
CA LYS A 94 23.82 1.03 -16.43
C LYS A 94 23.73 0.33 -17.80
N TYR A 95 22.53 0.17 -18.36
CA TYR A 95 22.30 -0.71 -19.51
C TYR A 95 22.01 0.00 -20.83
N SER A 96 21.64 1.28 -20.81
CA SER A 96 21.29 2.03 -22.03
C SER A 96 22.50 2.26 -22.94
N GLY A 97 23.69 2.46 -22.37
CA GLY A 97 24.85 2.97 -23.11
C GLY A 97 24.69 4.45 -23.50
N ASP A 98 23.68 5.13 -22.97
CA ASP A 98 23.36 6.53 -23.24
C ASP A 98 24.32 7.44 -22.45
N SER A 99 25.18 8.15 -23.19
CA SER A 99 26.13 9.13 -22.62
C SER A 99 25.42 10.29 -21.91
N PHE A 100 24.13 10.49 -22.17
CA PHE A 100 23.25 11.48 -21.53
C PHE A 100 22.23 10.83 -20.60
N GLY A 101 22.52 9.62 -20.08
CA GLY A 101 21.58 8.84 -19.27
C GLY A 101 20.96 9.58 -18.08
N ASP A 102 21.66 10.57 -17.51
CA ASP A 102 21.16 11.46 -16.46
C ASP A 102 20.06 12.41 -16.94
N TRP A 103 20.19 12.96 -18.15
CA TRP A 103 19.18 13.81 -18.75
C TRP A 103 17.97 12.99 -19.23
N ALA A 104 18.22 11.81 -19.80
CA ALA A 104 17.17 10.93 -20.29
C ALA A 104 16.20 10.48 -19.17
N VAL A 105 16.70 10.17 -17.97
CA VAL A 105 15.84 9.78 -16.83
C VAL A 105 14.96 10.92 -16.30
N ILE A 106 15.27 12.18 -16.63
CA ILE A 106 14.47 13.36 -16.28
C ILE A 106 13.48 13.69 -17.40
N ALA A 107 13.93 13.62 -18.65
CA ALA A 107 13.19 14.13 -19.81
C ALA A 107 12.20 13.13 -20.44
N ARG A 108 12.24 11.84 -20.07
CA ARG A 108 11.47 10.77 -20.72
C ARG A 108 10.57 10.02 -19.74
N SER A 109 9.47 9.46 -20.26
CA SER A 109 8.58 8.62 -19.48
C SER A 109 9.27 7.33 -19.04
N SER A 110 8.85 6.79 -17.89
CA SER A 110 9.42 5.55 -17.37
C SER A 110 9.17 4.35 -18.29
N ASP A 111 8.04 4.30 -18.99
CA ASP A 111 7.78 3.24 -19.97
C ASP A 111 8.73 3.30 -21.17
N TYR A 112 9.03 4.50 -21.67
CA TYR A 112 10.02 4.69 -22.73
C TYR A 112 11.40 4.18 -22.31
N LEU A 113 11.86 4.61 -21.13
CA LEU A 113 13.16 4.21 -20.58
C LEU A 113 13.25 2.70 -20.36
N TYR A 114 12.17 2.08 -19.88
CA TYR A 114 12.08 0.63 -19.71
C TYR A 114 12.23 -0.11 -21.04
N GLY A 115 11.51 0.33 -22.07
CA GLY A 115 11.56 -0.30 -23.40
C GLY A 115 12.97 -0.31 -24.02
N GLN A 116 13.83 0.67 -23.69
CA GLN A 116 15.20 0.72 -24.19
C GLN A 116 16.13 -0.35 -23.58
N ILE A 117 15.81 -0.83 -22.38
CA ILE A 117 16.70 -1.71 -21.62
C ILE A 117 16.07 -3.06 -21.28
N GLU A 118 14.79 -3.28 -21.59
CA GLU A 118 14.00 -4.45 -21.17
C GLU A 118 14.68 -5.78 -21.49
N ASN A 119 15.27 -5.90 -22.69
CA ASN A 119 15.95 -7.11 -23.16
C ASN A 119 17.28 -7.40 -22.42
N LYS A 120 17.80 -6.43 -21.66
CA LYS A 120 19.02 -6.56 -20.85
C LYS A 120 18.72 -6.83 -19.38
N LEU A 121 17.45 -6.78 -18.97
CA LEU A 121 17.04 -6.97 -17.58
C LEU A 121 16.77 -8.45 -17.26
N SER A 122 17.20 -8.88 -16.07
CA SER A 122 16.76 -10.16 -15.51
C SER A 122 15.29 -10.08 -15.06
N ASP A 123 14.65 -11.23 -14.90
CA ASP A 123 13.25 -11.29 -14.44
C ASP A 123 13.06 -10.63 -13.07
N LYS A 124 14.04 -10.79 -12.17
CA LYS A 124 14.03 -10.13 -10.87
C LYS A 124 14.09 -8.61 -10.99
N GLN A 125 14.88 -8.07 -11.92
CA GLN A 125 14.92 -6.63 -12.18
C GLN A 125 13.60 -6.14 -12.80
N LYS A 126 13.02 -6.88 -13.74
CA LYS A 126 11.71 -6.57 -14.32
C LYS A 126 10.61 -6.54 -13.24
N GLN A 127 10.64 -7.49 -12.31
CA GLN A 127 9.73 -7.54 -11.17
C GLN A 127 9.89 -6.33 -10.26
N LEU A 128 11.13 -5.98 -9.86
CA LEU A 128 11.40 -4.84 -8.98
C LEU A 128 11.04 -3.49 -9.60
N ILE A 129 11.20 -3.34 -10.92
CA ILE A 129 10.83 -2.12 -11.63
C ILE A 129 9.31 -2.01 -11.76
N THR A 130 8.57 -3.12 -11.79
CA THR A 130 7.12 -3.05 -11.99
C THR A 130 6.41 -2.51 -10.74
N LEU A 131 5.72 -1.37 -10.89
CA LEU A 131 4.84 -0.87 -9.84
C LEU A 131 3.60 -1.76 -9.77
N THR A 132 3.34 -2.31 -8.59
CA THR A 132 2.14 -3.09 -8.29
C THR A 132 1.18 -2.32 -7.39
N SER A 133 1.69 -1.36 -6.62
CA SER A 133 0.91 -0.53 -5.70
C SER A 133 1.60 0.81 -5.43
N LYS A 134 0.84 1.80 -4.95
CA LYS A 134 1.34 3.11 -4.50
C LYS A 134 0.63 3.53 -3.21
N PRO A 135 1.30 4.30 -2.32
CA PRO A 135 0.70 4.70 -1.06
C PRO A 135 -0.51 5.62 -1.24
N VAL A 136 -1.48 5.48 -0.34
CA VAL A 136 -2.66 6.33 -0.19
C VAL A 136 -2.63 6.92 1.21
N SER A 137 -2.88 8.23 1.33
CA SER A 137 -2.89 8.89 2.63
C SER A 137 -4.14 8.52 3.44
N LYS A 138 -4.01 8.56 4.77
CA LYS A 138 -5.12 8.28 5.69
C LYS A 138 -6.31 9.23 5.46
N ASP A 139 -6.06 10.53 5.26
CA ASP A 139 -7.12 11.51 5.00
C ASP A 139 -8.00 11.15 3.79
N VAL A 140 -7.41 10.57 2.73
CA VAL A 140 -8.16 10.10 1.56
C VAL A 140 -9.07 8.93 1.92
N LEU A 141 -8.62 8.05 2.82
CA LEU A 141 -9.41 6.90 3.27
C LEU A 141 -10.53 7.34 4.21
N ASP A 142 -10.22 8.23 5.16
CA ASP A 142 -11.19 8.76 6.11
C ASP A 142 -12.34 9.49 5.40
N ASN A 143 -12.08 10.11 4.24
CA ASN A 143 -13.12 10.73 3.42
C ASN A 143 -14.20 9.75 2.94
N TYR A 144 -13.87 8.47 2.69
CA TYR A 144 -14.90 7.49 2.31
C TYR A 144 -15.90 7.25 3.43
N VAL A 145 -15.44 7.29 4.68
CA VAL A 145 -16.29 7.13 5.87
C VAL A 145 -17.03 8.43 6.15
N ASN A 146 -16.32 9.56 6.14
CA ASN A 146 -16.88 10.85 6.55
C ASN A 146 -17.95 11.39 5.60
N ASN A 147 -17.86 11.04 4.31
CA ASN A 147 -18.83 11.47 3.29
C ASN A 147 -20.01 10.52 3.12
N ASP A 148 -19.98 9.34 3.74
CA ASP A 148 -21.08 8.37 3.73
C ASP A 148 -21.68 8.24 5.13
N ALA A 149 -22.86 8.81 5.33
CA ALA A 149 -23.55 8.80 6.62
C ALA A 149 -23.82 7.37 7.14
N LYS A 150 -24.05 6.40 6.24
CA LYS A 150 -24.28 5.00 6.60
C LYS A 150 -22.98 4.33 7.03
N ALA A 151 -21.90 4.52 6.28
CA ALA A 151 -20.58 4.00 6.64
C ALA A 151 -20.11 4.57 7.99
N ARG A 152 -20.31 5.87 8.20
CA ARG A 152 -19.97 6.54 9.45
C ARG A 152 -20.77 6.00 10.64
N ALA A 153 -22.08 5.79 10.47
CA ALA A 153 -22.91 5.23 11.52
C ALA A 153 -22.50 3.79 11.88
N ASP A 154 -22.28 2.93 10.87
CA ASP A 154 -21.82 1.54 11.08
C ASP A 154 -20.45 1.50 11.77
N PHE A 155 -19.53 2.38 11.38
CA PHE A 155 -18.23 2.47 12.02
C PHE A 155 -18.35 2.83 13.50
N TYR A 156 -19.10 3.87 13.84
CA TYR A 156 -19.26 4.31 15.23
C TYR A 156 -19.99 3.31 16.11
N ASP A 157 -21.03 2.64 15.59
CA ASP A 157 -21.76 1.58 16.33
C ASP A 157 -20.80 0.48 16.79
N ARG A 158 -19.88 0.11 15.90
CA ARG A 158 -18.92 -0.99 16.08
C ARG A 158 -17.61 -0.57 16.73
N LEU A 159 -17.42 0.70 17.07
CA LEU A 159 -16.30 1.15 17.91
C LEU A 159 -16.42 0.65 19.35
N SER A 160 -17.64 0.39 19.83
CA SER A 160 -17.88 -0.13 21.16
C SER A 160 -17.30 -1.54 21.37
N ASP A 161 -17.06 -2.27 20.30
CA ASP A 161 -16.50 -3.63 20.27
C ASP A 161 -14.97 -3.67 20.09
N VAL A 162 -14.30 -2.51 20.07
CA VAL A 162 -12.87 -2.36 19.74
C VAL A 162 -11.95 -2.65 20.90
#